data_AF-A0AAP3E1S4-F1
#
_entry.id   AF-A0AAP3E1S4-F1
#
_cell.length_a   1.000
_cell.length_b   1.000
_cell.length_c   1.000
_cell.angle_alpha   90.00
_cell.angle_beta   90.00
_cell.angle_gamma   90.00
#
_symmetry.space_group_name_H-M   'P 1'
#
loop_
_entity.id
_entity.type
_entity.pdbx_description
1 polymer ?
#
loop_
_entity_poly.entity_id
_entity_poly.type
_entity_poly.pdbx_seq_one_letter_code
_entity_poly.pdbx_strand_id
1 'polypeptide(L)'
;MNPFARSRSDSDDTAGGYFDDWDEFVAEHNPDPGPFLEGHDLLTGDDHIAFHERTRELFERRGVYDVTFGYNLAKLNLDRRHPDAGYRYAVDADDASVLRAEFTPTTPFCPQAGTLTKGSFRAWNGLADDHEYEVVRVRVHPMHYQSGPLESTLAELEDSFCEAGTLEDPEGQSSPEHGLLDEPTREPPI
;
A
#
# COMPACT_ATOMS: atom_id res chain seq x y z
N MET A 1 4.29 34.15 -22.81
CA MET A 1 5.18 33.32 -21.99
C MET A 1 4.67 33.37 -20.56
N ASN A 2 4.16 32.26 -20.03
CA ASN A 2 3.64 32.17 -18.67
C ASN A 2 4.73 31.61 -17.74
N PRO A 3 5.10 32.27 -16.63
CA PRO A 3 6.23 31.86 -15.78
C PRO A 3 5.85 30.89 -14.63
N PHE A 4 4.67 30.26 -14.66
CA PHE A 4 4.15 29.42 -13.57
C PHE A 4 4.07 27.92 -13.90
N ALA A 5 5.03 27.42 -14.69
CA ALA A 5 5.26 25.98 -14.81
C ALA A 5 6.58 25.65 -14.10
N ARG A 6 6.53 25.60 -12.76
CA ARG A 6 7.57 24.91 -11.99
C ARG A 6 6.95 23.63 -11.45
N SER A 7 7.38 22.54 -12.08
CA SER A 7 7.38 21.19 -11.55
C SER A 7 7.62 21.24 -10.04
N ARG A 8 6.70 20.68 -9.25
CA ARG A 8 7.01 20.28 -7.89
C ARG A 8 7.96 19.10 -8.02
N SER A 9 9.24 19.42 -8.01
CA SER A 9 10.33 18.45 -8.02
C SER A 9 10.17 17.56 -6.80
N ASP A 10 10.10 16.27 -7.05
CA ASP A 10 10.09 15.15 -6.10
C ASP A 10 11.49 15.05 -5.43
N SER A 11 11.90 16.11 -4.75
CA SER A 11 13.30 16.34 -4.35
C SER A 11 13.38 17.04 -3.00
N ASP A 12 12.89 16.39 -1.95
CA ASP A 12 13.24 16.79 -0.57
C ASP A 12 13.23 15.62 0.46
N ASP A 13 12.86 14.39 0.07
CA ASP A 13 12.77 13.26 1.00
C ASP A 13 14.09 12.48 1.19
N THR A 14 15.00 12.53 0.23
CA THR A 14 16.37 11.97 0.36
C THR A 14 17.32 12.91 1.11
N ALA A 15 16.94 14.18 1.32
CA ALA A 15 17.77 15.17 2.00
C ALA A 15 17.99 14.87 3.51
N GLY A 16 17.20 13.97 4.09
CA GLY A 16 17.22 13.64 5.52
C GLY A 16 18.04 12.41 5.92
N GLY A 17 18.57 11.61 4.99
CA GLY A 17 19.38 10.44 5.34
C GLY A 17 18.68 9.42 6.26
N TYR A 18 17.35 9.34 6.22
CA TYR A 18 16.55 8.33 6.94
C TYR A 18 15.91 7.30 6.02
N PHE A 19 15.80 7.60 4.73
CA PHE A 19 15.26 6.69 3.74
C PHE A 19 16.38 6.15 2.85
N ASP A 20 16.20 4.95 2.36
CA ASP A 20 16.95 4.41 1.23
C ASP A 20 16.41 4.96 -0.10
N ASP A 21 17.17 4.78 -1.17
CA ASP A 21 16.75 5.14 -2.52
C ASP A 21 15.76 4.12 -3.08
N TRP A 22 14.82 4.59 -3.92
CA TRP A 22 13.78 3.73 -4.51
C TRP A 22 14.35 2.69 -5.47
N ASP A 23 15.51 2.94 -6.06
CA ASP A 23 16.23 2.07 -6.99
C ASP A 23 17.30 1.21 -6.31
N GLU A 24 17.28 1.12 -4.98
CA GLU A 24 18.21 0.31 -4.20
C GLU A 24 17.47 -0.76 -3.39
N PHE A 25 17.94 -2.02 -3.51
CA PHE A 25 17.48 -3.11 -2.67
C PHE A 25 18.47 -3.37 -1.52
N VAL A 26 18.14 -2.89 -0.32
CA VAL A 26 18.92 -3.15 0.90
C VAL A 26 18.24 -4.24 1.73
N ALA A 27 18.73 -5.47 1.66
CA ALA A 27 18.12 -6.61 2.34
C ALA A 27 18.01 -6.42 3.87
N GLU A 28 18.99 -5.73 4.48
CA GLU A 28 19.04 -5.46 5.93
C GLU A 28 17.98 -4.45 6.41
N HIS A 29 17.35 -3.71 5.49
CA HIS A 29 16.28 -2.75 5.79
C HIS A 29 14.90 -3.27 5.36
N ASN A 30 14.81 -4.56 5.05
CA ASN A 30 13.55 -5.21 4.72
C ASN A 30 13.20 -6.27 5.79
N PRO A 31 11.90 -6.51 6.04
CA PRO A 31 11.49 -7.54 6.99
C PRO A 31 11.99 -8.92 6.59
N ASP A 32 12.32 -9.75 7.58
CA ASP A 32 12.48 -11.18 7.35
C ASP A 32 11.17 -11.76 6.79
N PRO A 33 11.24 -12.61 5.74
CA PRO A 33 10.05 -13.24 5.19
C PRO A 33 9.47 -14.24 6.20
N GLY A 34 8.17 -14.12 6.45
CA GLY A 34 7.41 -15.01 7.30
C GLY A 34 6.93 -16.27 6.59
N PRO A 35 6.16 -17.12 7.31
CA PRO A 35 5.67 -18.41 6.81
C PRO A 35 4.83 -18.32 5.54
N PHE A 36 4.21 -17.17 5.25
CA PHE A 36 3.40 -17.00 4.05
C PHE A 36 4.23 -17.02 2.75
N LEU A 37 5.52 -16.69 2.84
CA LEU A 37 6.46 -16.66 1.72
C LEU A 37 7.41 -17.86 1.73
N GLU A 38 7.36 -18.72 2.74
CA GLU A 38 8.24 -19.88 2.85
C GLU A 38 7.97 -20.88 1.71
N GLY A 39 9.04 -21.31 1.02
CA GLY A 39 8.95 -22.22 -0.12
C GLY A 39 8.56 -21.56 -1.45
N HIS A 40 8.40 -20.24 -1.48
CA HIS A 40 8.12 -19.45 -2.67
C HIS A 40 9.36 -18.68 -3.16
N ASP A 41 9.33 -18.22 -4.41
CA ASP A 41 10.45 -17.55 -5.03
C ASP A 41 10.49 -16.06 -4.63
N LEU A 42 11.25 -15.75 -3.58
CA LEU A 42 11.37 -14.40 -3.03
C LEU A 42 11.91 -13.40 -4.06
N LEU A 43 11.22 -12.28 -4.23
CA LEU A 43 11.73 -11.16 -5.01
C LEU A 43 12.87 -10.47 -4.24
N THR A 44 14.01 -10.32 -4.91
CA THR A 44 15.22 -9.67 -4.39
C THR A 44 15.87 -8.85 -5.50
N GLY A 45 16.72 -7.88 -5.14
CA GLY A 45 17.42 -7.05 -6.11
C GLY A 45 16.46 -6.33 -7.05
N ASP A 46 16.76 -6.38 -8.35
CA ASP A 46 16.02 -5.68 -9.40
C ASP A 46 14.54 -6.10 -9.48
N ASP A 47 14.23 -7.39 -9.26
CA ASP A 47 12.85 -7.87 -9.31
C ASP A 47 12.01 -7.29 -8.17
N HIS A 48 12.61 -7.15 -6.98
CA HIS A 48 11.96 -6.47 -5.86
C HIS A 48 11.74 -4.99 -6.20
N ILE A 49 12.78 -4.30 -6.67
CA ILE A 49 12.71 -2.88 -7.02
C ILE A 49 11.61 -2.65 -8.05
N ALA A 50 11.59 -3.40 -9.15
CA ALA A 50 10.63 -3.22 -10.24
C ALA A 50 9.18 -3.37 -9.74
N PHE A 51 8.89 -4.39 -8.94
CA PHE A 51 7.54 -4.57 -8.38
C PHE A 51 7.22 -3.50 -7.31
N HIS A 52 8.21 -3.08 -6.53
CA HIS A 52 8.02 -2.10 -5.47
C HIS A 52 7.80 -0.68 -6.00
N GLU A 53 8.45 -0.30 -7.10
CA GLU A 53 8.17 0.93 -7.85
C GLU A 53 6.72 0.96 -8.35
N ARG A 54 6.24 -0.15 -8.93
CA ARG A 54 4.82 -0.28 -9.32
C ARG A 54 3.90 -0.18 -8.11
N THR A 55 4.27 -0.80 -7.00
CA THR A 55 3.52 -0.70 -5.75
C THR A 55 3.39 0.76 -5.31
N ARG A 56 4.46 1.55 -5.35
CA ARG A 56 4.42 2.99 -5.05
C ARG A 56 3.39 3.71 -5.92
N GLU A 57 3.45 3.52 -7.24
CA GLU A 57 2.55 4.16 -8.20
C GLU A 57 1.08 3.78 -7.97
N LEU A 58 0.80 2.50 -7.75
CA LEU A 58 -0.55 1.98 -7.51
C LEU A 58 -1.12 2.47 -6.19
N PHE A 59 -0.30 2.47 -5.13
CA PHE A 59 -0.70 2.97 -3.81
C PHE A 59 -0.96 4.48 -3.85
N GLU A 60 -0.20 5.23 -4.64
CA GLU A 60 -0.42 6.66 -4.85
C GLU A 60 -1.79 6.91 -5.50
N ARG A 61 -2.08 6.19 -6.58
CA ARG A 61 -3.35 6.30 -7.32
C ARG A 61 -4.56 5.89 -6.50
N ARG A 62 -4.39 4.92 -5.60
CA ARG A 62 -5.47 4.31 -4.80
C ARG A 62 -5.55 4.84 -3.37
N GLY A 63 -4.66 5.76 -2.98
CA GLY A 63 -4.66 6.38 -1.66
C GLY A 63 -4.28 5.44 -0.52
N VAL A 64 -3.38 4.46 -0.76
CA VAL A 64 -2.89 3.55 0.27
C VAL A 64 -1.74 4.24 1.04
N TYR A 65 -2.13 4.94 2.10
CA TYR A 65 -1.24 5.76 2.92
C TYR A 65 -1.20 5.26 4.36
N ASP A 66 -0.01 5.24 4.97
CA ASP A 66 0.11 5.07 6.40
C ASP A 66 -0.15 6.42 7.08
N VAL A 67 -1.33 6.57 7.67
CA VAL A 67 -1.75 7.80 8.37
C VAL A 67 -0.88 8.12 9.59
N THR A 68 -0.19 7.13 10.17
CA THR A 68 0.71 7.31 11.32
C THR A 68 1.94 8.09 10.89
N PHE A 69 2.48 7.75 9.72
CA PHE A 69 3.71 8.36 9.20
C PHE A 69 3.45 9.47 8.18
N GLY A 70 2.25 9.53 7.61
CA GLY A 70 1.84 10.56 6.67
C GLY A 70 2.41 10.39 5.26
N TYR A 71 2.76 9.16 4.87
CA TYR A 71 3.29 8.87 3.54
C TYR A 71 2.65 7.63 2.89
N ASN A 72 2.86 7.50 1.58
CA ASN A 72 2.52 6.32 0.80
C ASN A 72 3.09 5.05 1.46
N LEU A 73 2.26 4.03 1.67
CA LEU A 73 2.66 2.86 2.46
C LEU A 73 3.90 2.14 1.92
N ALA A 74 4.15 2.16 0.61
CA ALA A 74 5.34 1.57 0.01
C ALA A 74 6.64 2.18 0.58
N LYS A 75 6.62 3.48 0.91
CA LYS A 75 7.79 4.19 1.47
C LYS A 75 8.27 3.62 2.81
N LEU A 76 7.43 2.82 3.51
CA LEU A 76 7.84 2.15 4.74
C LEU A 76 9.03 1.20 4.54
N ASN A 77 9.12 0.51 3.39
CA ASN A 77 10.25 -0.36 3.06
C ASN A 77 11.59 0.37 2.97
N LEU A 78 11.56 1.69 2.76
CA LEU A 78 12.77 2.51 2.65
C LEU A 78 13.14 3.16 3.97
N ASP A 79 12.29 3.12 5.00
CA ASP A 79 12.51 3.84 6.25
C ASP A 79 13.49 3.10 7.17
N ARG A 80 14.74 3.57 7.22
CA ARG A 80 15.79 2.98 8.06
C ARG A 80 15.55 3.08 9.56
N ARG A 81 14.51 3.82 10.00
CA ARG A 81 14.07 3.81 11.39
C ARG A 81 13.24 2.57 11.72
N HIS A 82 12.77 1.85 10.70
CA HIS A 82 11.92 0.67 10.78
C HIS A 82 12.41 -0.44 9.81
N PRO A 83 13.66 -0.91 9.95
CA PRO A 83 14.28 -1.86 9.00
C PRO A 83 13.58 -3.23 8.94
N ASP A 84 12.74 -3.54 9.93
CA ASP A 84 11.99 -4.80 9.98
C ASP A 84 10.52 -4.63 9.53
N ALA A 85 10.16 -3.52 8.89
CA ALA A 85 8.78 -3.20 8.51
C ALA A 85 8.63 -2.91 7.02
N GLY A 86 7.42 -3.13 6.50
CA GLY A 86 7.11 -2.98 5.08
C GLY A 86 6.67 -4.30 4.45
N TYR A 87 6.86 -4.41 3.14
CA TYR A 87 6.46 -5.57 2.36
C TYR A 87 7.62 -6.47 1.96
N ARG A 88 7.38 -7.79 1.99
CA ARG A 88 8.16 -8.77 1.24
C ARG A 88 7.27 -9.42 0.19
N TYR A 89 7.89 -9.80 -0.93
CA TYR A 89 7.19 -10.37 -2.08
C TYR A 89 7.83 -11.70 -2.47
N ALA A 90 7.01 -12.64 -2.92
CA ALA A 90 7.45 -13.87 -3.56
C ALA A 90 6.51 -14.25 -4.69
N VAL A 91 7.03 -14.84 -5.75
CA VAL A 91 6.23 -15.52 -6.78
C VAL A 91 5.81 -16.88 -6.24
N ASP A 92 4.54 -17.24 -6.42
CA ASP A 92 4.04 -18.56 -6.01
C ASP A 92 4.78 -19.67 -6.77
N ALA A 93 5.20 -20.70 -6.05
CA ALA A 93 6.06 -21.76 -6.60
C ALA A 93 5.27 -22.74 -7.46
N ASP A 94 3.96 -22.85 -7.20
CA ASP A 94 3.05 -23.71 -7.95
C ASP A 94 2.39 -22.95 -9.11
N ASP A 95 2.39 -21.61 -9.08
CA ASP A 95 1.75 -20.76 -10.08
C ASP A 95 2.46 -19.40 -10.27
N ALA A 96 3.27 -19.28 -11.32
CA ALA A 96 4.02 -18.06 -11.60
C ALA A 96 3.16 -16.82 -11.92
N SER A 97 1.85 -16.98 -12.17
CA SER A 97 0.92 -15.85 -12.37
C SER A 97 0.48 -15.19 -11.05
N VAL A 98 0.80 -15.79 -9.90
CA VAL A 98 0.40 -15.34 -8.57
C VAL A 98 1.59 -14.74 -7.83
N LEU A 99 1.44 -13.49 -7.37
CA LEU A 99 2.37 -12.89 -6.43
C LEU A 99 1.82 -12.96 -5.00
N ARG A 100 2.69 -13.26 -4.05
CA ARG A 100 2.43 -13.24 -2.62
C ARG A 100 3.12 -12.03 -2.00
N ALA A 101 2.35 -11.17 -1.36
CA ALA A 101 2.82 -10.01 -0.62
C ALA A 101 2.54 -10.18 0.88
N GLU A 102 3.58 -10.17 1.70
CA GLU A 102 3.46 -10.21 3.15
C GLU A 102 3.80 -8.83 3.73
N PHE A 103 2.90 -8.30 4.56
CA PHE A 103 3.08 -7.02 5.24
C PHE A 103 3.53 -7.20 6.69
N THR A 104 4.66 -6.61 7.03
CA THR A 104 5.16 -6.52 8.40
C THR A 104 4.98 -5.10 8.94
N PRO A 105 4.08 -4.88 9.91
CA PRO A 105 3.91 -3.56 10.52
C PRO A 105 5.07 -3.22 11.47
N THR A 106 5.27 -1.93 11.74
CA THR A 106 6.32 -1.46 12.68
C THR A 106 6.12 -1.93 14.12
N THR A 107 4.90 -2.35 14.49
CA THR A 107 4.60 -2.90 15.81
C THR A 107 3.57 -4.04 15.74
N PRO A 108 3.59 -4.99 16.70
CA PRO A 108 2.62 -6.10 16.78
C PRO A 108 1.15 -5.70 16.94
N PHE A 109 0.87 -4.46 17.34
CA PHE A 109 -0.48 -3.99 17.67
C PHE A 109 -0.96 -2.87 16.75
N CYS A 110 -0.33 -2.71 15.57
CA CYS A 110 -0.72 -1.67 14.62
C CYS A 110 -2.24 -1.75 14.32
N PRO A 111 -3.04 -0.76 14.74
CA PRO A 111 -4.49 -0.82 14.63
C PRO A 111 -4.97 -0.69 13.17
N GLN A 112 -4.12 -0.16 12.29
CA GLN A 112 -4.42 0.05 10.88
C GLN A 112 -3.98 -1.11 9.99
N ALA A 113 -3.32 -2.15 10.52
CA ALA A 113 -2.78 -3.25 9.71
C ALA A 113 -3.84 -3.85 8.76
N GLY A 114 -5.05 -4.11 9.27
CA GLY A 114 -6.15 -4.63 8.45
C GLY A 114 -6.70 -3.66 7.41
N THR A 115 -6.71 -2.36 7.68
CA THR A 115 -7.10 -1.34 6.70
C THR A 115 -6.06 -1.24 5.59
N LEU A 116 -4.79 -1.19 5.97
CA LEU A 116 -3.65 -1.07 5.06
C LEU A 116 -3.58 -2.28 4.13
N THR A 117 -3.62 -3.51 4.64
CA THR A 117 -3.51 -4.71 3.79
C THR A 117 -4.71 -4.90 2.86
N LYS A 118 -5.93 -4.57 3.30
CA LYS A 118 -7.10 -4.55 2.40
C LYS A 118 -6.97 -3.46 1.33
N GLY A 119 -6.47 -2.28 1.71
CA GLY A 119 -6.18 -1.19 0.78
C GLY A 119 -5.16 -1.62 -0.28
N SER A 120 -4.07 -2.25 0.13
CA SER A 120 -3.04 -2.79 -0.75
C SER A 120 -3.59 -3.85 -1.70
N PHE A 121 -4.33 -4.83 -1.17
CA PHE A 121 -4.96 -5.88 -1.98
C PHE A 121 -5.85 -5.27 -3.07
N ARG A 122 -6.66 -4.26 -2.72
CA ARG A 122 -7.50 -3.56 -3.70
C ARG A 122 -6.71 -2.74 -4.70
N ALA A 123 -5.61 -2.12 -4.26
CA ALA A 123 -4.80 -1.29 -5.12
C ALA A 123 -4.09 -2.11 -6.21
N TRP A 124 -3.52 -3.25 -5.86
CA TRP A 124 -2.90 -4.17 -6.81
C TRP A 124 -3.94 -4.80 -7.75
N ASN A 125 -4.88 -5.56 -7.19
CA ASN A 125 -5.80 -6.36 -7.99
C ASN A 125 -6.88 -5.54 -8.72
N GLY A 126 -7.21 -4.35 -8.23
CA GLY A 126 -8.11 -3.42 -8.91
C GLY A 126 -7.46 -2.70 -10.10
N LEU A 127 -6.15 -2.85 -10.30
CA LEU A 127 -5.37 -2.28 -11.38
C LEU A 127 -4.42 -3.35 -11.96
N ALA A 128 -4.91 -4.59 -12.06
CA ALA A 128 -4.09 -5.74 -12.42
C ALA A 128 -3.38 -5.61 -13.78
N ASP A 129 -3.95 -4.84 -14.72
CA ASP A 129 -3.32 -4.56 -16.02
C ASP A 129 -2.00 -3.76 -15.93
N ASP A 130 -1.71 -3.15 -14.77
CA ASP A 130 -0.50 -2.34 -14.53
C ASP A 130 0.66 -3.18 -13.95
N HIS A 131 0.48 -4.50 -13.76
CA HIS A 131 1.52 -5.45 -13.36
C HIS A 131 1.38 -6.82 -14.04
N GLU A 132 2.37 -7.68 -13.94
CA GLU A 132 2.43 -8.96 -14.68
C GLU A 132 1.63 -10.12 -14.07
N TYR A 133 1.15 -9.96 -12.83
CA TYR A 133 0.46 -11.01 -12.09
C TYR A 133 -1.05 -10.96 -12.30
N GLU A 134 -1.69 -12.12 -12.40
CA GLU A 134 -3.16 -12.24 -12.44
C GLU A 134 -3.79 -11.89 -11.09
N VAL A 135 -3.08 -12.20 -10.00
CA VAL A 135 -3.51 -11.87 -8.64
C VAL A 135 -2.31 -11.64 -7.70
N VAL A 136 -2.42 -10.61 -6.86
CA VAL A 136 -1.54 -10.36 -5.73
C VAL A 136 -2.25 -10.74 -4.43
N ARG A 137 -1.84 -11.85 -3.83
CA ARG A 137 -2.31 -12.33 -2.53
C ARG A 137 -1.63 -11.54 -1.42
N VAL A 138 -2.40 -11.11 -0.42
CA VAL A 138 -1.87 -10.28 0.68
C VAL A 138 -2.11 -10.96 2.02
N ARG A 139 -1.08 -11.01 2.88
CA ARG A 139 -1.18 -11.44 4.28
C ARG A 139 -0.41 -10.50 5.20
N VAL A 140 -0.71 -10.57 6.50
CA VAL A 140 0.00 -9.82 7.55
C VAL A 140 0.95 -10.78 8.24
N HIS A 141 2.19 -10.36 8.47
CA HIS A 141 3.19 -11.16 9.15
C HIS A 141 2.68 -11.65 10.53
N PRO A 142 2.95 -12.91 10.93
CA PRO A 142 2.42 -13.50 12.17
C PRO A 142 2.81 -12.78 13.46
N MET A 143 3.81 -11.89 13.42
CA MET A 143 4.15 -11.05 14.57
C MET A 143 3.01 -10.12 15.00
N HIS A 144 2.05 -9.82 14.10
CA HIS A 144 0.88 -9.03 14.46
C HIS A 144 -0.12 -9.84 15.28
N TYR A 145 -0.60 -9.27 16.38
CA TYR A 145 -1.48 -9.95 17.33
C TYR A 145 -2.81 -10.42 16.71
N GLN A 146 -3.28 -9.76 15.66
CA GLN A 146 -4.51 -10.11 14.94
C GLN A 146 -4.24 -10.76 13.58
N SER A 147 -3.05 -11.30 13.34
CA SER A 147 -2.69 -11.99 12.09
C SER A 147 -3.76 -13.02 11.70
N GLY A 148 -4.08 -14.00 12.55
CA GLY A 148 -5.08 -15.03 12.24
C GLY A 148 -6.45 -14.49 11.78
N PRO A 149 -7.14 -13.64 12.56
CA PRO A 149 -8.41 -13.02 12.12
C PRO A 149 -8.28 -12.21 10.83
N LEU A 150 -7.16 -11.51 10.62
CA LEU A 150 -6.90 -10.76 9.39
C LEU A 150 -6.67 -11.68 8.19
N GLU A 151 -5.99 -12.80 8.38
CA GLU A 151 -5.79 -13.82 7.34
C GLU A 151 -7.11 -14.37 6.84
N SER A 152 -8.04 -14.72 7.74
CA SER A 152 -9.38 -15.18 7.34
C SER A 152 -10.11 -14.12 6.51
N THR A 153 -10.04 -12.85 6.94
CA THR A 153 -10.69 -11.76 6.21
C THR A 153 -10.05 -11.52 4.83
N LEU A 154 -8.72 -11.63 4.73
CA LEU A 154 -7.99 -11.46 3.47
C LEU A 154 -8.24 -12.64 2.51
N ALA A 155 -8.37 -13.86 3.04
CA ALA A 155 -8.73 -15.04 2.26
C ALA A 155 -10.16 -14.91 1.69
N GLU A 156 -11.14 -14.47 2.50
CA GLU A 156 -12.51 -14.23 2.02
C GLU A 156 -12.57 -13.16 0.91
N LEU A 157 -11.76 -12.10 1.04
CA LEU A 157 -11.66 -11.05 0.02
C LEU A 157 -11.02 -11.57 -1.28
N GLU A 158 -10.02 -12.44 -1.15
CA GLU A 158 -9.37 -13.12 -2.27
C GLU A 158 -10.33 -14.06 -2.99
N ASP A 159 -11.06 -14.91 -2.27
CA ASP A 159 -12.05 -15.81 -2.84
C ASP A 159 -13.13 -15.03 -3.60
N SER A 160 -13.63 -13.94 -3.00
CA SER A 160 -14.62 -13.06 -3.63
C SER A 160 -14.09 -12.44 -4.93
N PHE A 161 -12.81 -12.05 -4.96
CA PHE A 161 -12.17 -11.50 -6.16
C PHE A 161 -12.04 -12.55 -7.26
N CYS A 162 -11.57 -13.75 -6.92
CA CYS A 162 -11.40 -14.85 -7.87
C CYS A 162 -12.74 -15.30 -8.47
N GLU A 163 -13.82 -15.26 -7.68
CA GLU A 163 -15.17 -15.60 -8.16
C GLU A 163 -15.78 -14.50 -9.03
N ALA A 164 -15.63 -13.23 -8.66
CA ALA A 164 -16.29 -12.10 -9.33
C ALA A 164 -15.46 -11.50 -10.48
N GLY A 165 -14.14 -11.68 -10.48
CA GLY A 165 -13.19 -11.07 -11.43
C GLY A 165 -13.06 -9.54 -11.31
N THR A 166 -13.72 -8.93 -10.33
CA THR A 166 -13.66 -7.49 -10.05
C THR A 166 -13.78 -7.24 -8.56
N LEU A 167 -13.15 -6.17 -8.09
CA LEU A 167 -13.32 -5.69 -6.72
C LEU A 167 -14.39 -4.63 -6.68
N GLU A 168 -15.35 -4.78 -5.77
CA GLU A 168 -16.22 -3.68 -5.39
C GLU A 168 -15.39 -2.67 -4.58
N ASP A 169 -15.20 -1.47 -5.13
CA ASP A 169 -14.69 -0.36 -4.33
C ASP A 169 -15.75 -0.04 -3.27
N PRO A 170 -15.41 -0.09 -1.96
CA PRO A 170 -16.34 0.39 -0.95
C PRO A 170 -16.57 1.86 -1.26
N GLU A 171 -17.80 2.19 -1.66
CA GLU A 171 -18.20 3.51 -2.13
C GLU A 171 -17.55 4.61 -1.29
N GLY A 172 -16.91 5.55 -2.00
CA GLY A 172 -16.17 6.64 -1.40
C GLY A 172 -16.94 7.28 -0.25
N GLN A 173 -16.25 7.48 0.87
CA GLN A 173 -16.66 8.50 1.82
C GLN A 173 -16.52 9.84 1.09
N SER A 174 -17.57 10.20 0.37
CA SER A 174 -17.84 11.55 -0.07
C SER A 174 -17.66 12.43 1.15
N SER A 175 -16.61 13.25 1.13
CA SER A 175 -16.49 14.37 2.05
C SER A 175 -17.84 15.09 2.05
N PRO A 176 -18.44 15.40 3.22
CA PRO A 176 -19.66 16.16 3.22
C PRO A 176 -19.39 17.46 2.47
N GLU A 177 -20.14 17.64 1.38
CA GLU A 177 -20.21 18.87 0.62
C GLU A 177 -20.28 20.03 1.61
N HIS A 178 -19.29 20.92 1.53
CA HIS A 178 -19.20 22.11 2.32
C HIS A 178 -20.39 23.01 1.96
N GLY A 179 -21.51 22.78 2.64
CA GLY A 179 -22.75 23.52 2.49
C GLY A 179 -22.46 25.01 2.58
N LEU A 180 -22.62 25.67 1.44
CA LEU A 180 -22.61 27.11 1.30
C LEU A 180 -23.55 27.69 2.36
N LEU A 181 -23.00 28.47 3.29
CA LEU A 181 -23.78 29.28 4.21
C LEU A 181 -24.58 30.29 3.37
N ASP A 182 -25.87 30.02 3.18
CA ASP A 182 -26.83 31.01 2.70
C ASP A 182 -27.03 32.01 3.85
N GLU A 183 -26.41 33.19 3.74
CA GLU A 183 -26.66 34.29 4.66
C GLU A 183 -28.06 34.86 4.43
N PRO A 184 -28.96 34.88 5.44
CA PRO A 184 -30.24 35.57 5.29
C PRO A 184 -30.01 37.08 5.24
N THR A 185 -30.37 37.65 4.09
CA THR A 185 -30.35 39.09 3.82
C THR A 185 -31.21 39.83 4.86
N ARG A 186 -30.58 40.74 5.61
CA ARG A 186 -31.23 41.66 6.55
C ARG A 186 -32.04 42.69 5.78
N GLU A 187 -33.37 42.70 5.94
CA GLU A 187 -34.23 43.80 5.48
C GLU A 187 -33.99 45.07 6.34
N PRO A 188 -34.01 46.28 5.76
CA PRO A 188 -33.88 47.52 6.52
C PRO A 188 -35.23 47.96 7.14
N PRO A 189 -35.23 48.66 8.29
CA PRO A 189 -36.45 49.11 8.94
C PRO A 189 -37.07 50.32 8.23
N ILE A 190 -38.40 50.41 8.31
CA ILE A 190 -39.22 51.58 7.92
C ILE A 190 -39.32 52.56 9.08
#